data_AF-A0A1Z2L0Y3-F1
#
_entry.id   AF-A0A1Z2L0Y3-F1
#
_cell.length_a   1.000
_cell.length_b   1.000
_cell.length_c   1.000
_cell.angle_alpha   90.00
_cell.angle_beta   90.00
_cell.angle_gamma   90.00
#
_symmetry.space_group_name_H-M   'P 1'
#
loop_
_entity.id
_entity.type
_entity.pdbx_description
1 polymer ?
#
loop_
_entity_poly.entity_id
_entity_poly.type
_entity_poly.pdbx_seq_one_letter_code
_entity_poly.pdbx_strand_id
1 'polypeptide(L)' 'MPVYRVMTGSDDAAFCRRVSEAIELGYELHGGPALTFNGENVIVAQALIWRGRP' A
#
# COMPACT_ATOMS: atom_id res chain seq x y z
N MET A 1 -12.84 5.59 7.81
CA MET A 1 -11.44 5.09 7.76
C MET A 1 -10.48 6.27 7.62
N PRO A 2 -9.18 6.17 7.96
CA PRO A 2 -8.26 7.30 7.81
C PRO A 2 -8.12 7.72 6.33
N VAL A 3 -8.02 9.03 6.09
CA VAL A 3 -7.86 9.61 4.74
C VAL A 3 -6.53 9.19 4.10
N TYR A 4 -5.53 8.85 4.91
CA TYR A 4 -4.22 8.42 4.48
C TYR A 4 -3.81 7.17 5.24
N ARG A 5 -3.26 6.18 4.53
CA ARG A 5 -2.80 4.91 5.10
C ARG A 5 -1.50 4.50 4.41
N VAL A 6 -0.47 4.17 5.19
CA VAL A 6 0.74 3.52 4.67
C VAL A 6 0.67 2.03 5.00
N MET A 7 0.94 1.20 4.00
CA MET A 7 1.05 -0.23 4.15
C MET A 7 2.48 -0.66 3.86
N THR A 8 3.02 -1.49 4.75
CA THR A 8 4.35 -2.09 4.59
C THR A 8 4.30 -3.61 4.61
N GLY A 9 5.30 -4.24 4.00
CA GLY A 9 5.47 -5.69 3.99
C GLY A 9 6.50 -6.14 2.96
N SER A 10 6.80 -7.43 2.93
CA SER A 10 7.63 -8.01 1.87
C SER A 10 6.97 -7.86 0.49
N ASP A 11 7.78 -7.78 -0.57
CA ASP A 11 7.32 -7.80 -1.95
C ASP A 11 6.81 -9.20 -2.34
N ASP A 12 5.60 -9.52 -1.89
CA ASP A 12 4.97 -10.82 -2.09
C ASP A 12 3.47 -10.72 -2.45
N ALA A 13 2.89 -11.85 -2.82
CA ALA A 13 1.48 -11.93 -3.18
C ALA A 13 0.53 -11.52 -2.03
N ALA A 14 0.94 -11.66 -0.77
CA ALA A 14 0.11 -11.25 0.36
C ALA A 14 0.10 -9.72 0.52
N PHE A 15 1.21 -9.04 0.28
CA PHE A 15 1.24 -7.58 0.20
C PHE A 15 0.40 -7.06 -0.96
N CYS A 16 0.59 -7.62 -2.16
CA CYS A 16 -0.19 -7.26 -3.35
C CYS A 16 -1.70 -7.40 -3.11
N ARG A 17 -2.15 -8.54 -2.53
CA ARG A 17 -3.57 -8.74 -2.20
C ARG A 17 -4.12 -7.67 -1.26
N ARG A 18 -3.41 -7.34 -0.18
CA ARG A 18 -3.88 -6.31 0.77
C ARG A 18 -3.98 -4.93 0.12
N VAL A 19 -3.06 -4.58 -0.78
CA VAL A 19 -3.12 -3.31 -1.54
C VAL A 19 -4.31 -3.32 -2.49
N SER A 20 -4.54 -4.42 -3.21
CA SER A 20 -5.72 -4.59 -4.07
C SER A 20 -7.02 -4.48 -3.30
N GLU A 21 -7.14 -5.14 -2.14
CA GLU A 21 -8.32 -5.03 -1.26
C GLU A 21 -8.57 -3.58 -0.82
N ALA A 22 -7.51 -2.81 -0.53
CA ALA A 22 -7.67 -1.39 -0.20
C ALA A 22 -8.17 -0.57 -1.40
N ILE A 23 -7.67 -0.87 -2.60
CA ILE A 23 -8.15 -0.24 -3.84
C ILE A 23 -9.61 -0.58 -4.09
N GLU A 24 -10.02 -1.85 -3.92
CA GLU A 24 -11.41 -2.30 -4.05
C GLU A 24 -12.34 -1.62 -3.04
N LEU A 25 -11.84 -1.32 -1.84
CA LEU A 25 -12.59 -0.54 -0.85
C LEU A 25 -12.81 0.91 -1.30
N GLY A 26 -12.04 1.44 -2.24
CA GLY A 26 -12.13 2.81 -2.75
C GLY A 26 -10.93 3.71 -2.44
N TYR A 27 -9.82 3.14 -1.96
CA TYR A 27 -8.56 3.90 -1.85
C TYR A 27 -7.89 4.06 -3.21
N GLU A 28 -7.11 5.13 -3.33
CA GLU A 28 -6.24 5.36 -4.47
C GLU A 28 -4.77 5.30 -4.05
N LEU A 29 -3.89 4.89 -4.98
CA LEU A 29 -2.45 4.92 -4.76
C LEU A 29 -1.95 6.36 -4.68
N HIS A 30 -1.21 6.68 -3.62
CA HIS A 30 -0.52 7.94 -3.50
C HIS A 30 0.91 7.82 -4.06
N GLY A 31 1.01 7.90 -5.39
CA GLY A 31 2.27 7.75 -6.12
C GLY A 31 2.79 6.30 -6.13
N GLY A 32 4.05 6.16 -6.58
CA GLY A 32 4.73 4.86 -6.64
C GLY A 32 5.17 4.35 -5.26
N PRO A 33 5.37 3.02 -5.12
CA PRO A 33 5.86 2.43 -3.88
C PRO A 33 7.31 2.84 -3.60
N ALA A 34 7.67 2.87 -2.32
CA ALA A 34 9.06 2.87 -1.90
C ALA A 34 9.52 1.44 -1.63
N LEU A 35 10.72 1.08 -2.06
CA LEU A 35 11.31 -0.23 -1.86
C LEU A 35 12.64 -0.11 -1.12
N THR A 36 12.90 -1.02 -0.19
CA THR A 36 14.19 -1.17 0.48
C THR A 36 14.51 -2.64 0.68
N PHE A 37 15.79 -3.01 0.76
CA PHE A 37 16.20 -4.37 1.03
C PHE A 37 16.72 -4.47 2.47
N ASN A 38 16.16 -5.38 3.26
CA ASN A 38 16.53 -5.52 4.68
C ASN A 38 17.65 -6.54 4.94
N GLY A 39 18.28 -7.09 3.89
CA GLY A 39 19.27 -8.16 3.98
C GLY A 39 18.71 -9.55 3.65
N GLU A 40 17.40 -9.71 3.61
CA GLU A 40 16.73 -10.99 3.31
C GLU A 40 15.63 -10.82 2.26
N ASN A 41 14.77 -9.81 2.43
CA ASN A 41 13.62 -9.54 1.59
C ASN A 41 13.60 -8.09 1.12
N VAL A 42 12.97 -7.87 -0.04
CA VAL A 42 12.56 -6.52 -0.45
C VAL A 42 11.32 -6.14 0.34
N ILE A 43 11.41 -5.04 1.07
CA ILE A 43 10.32 -4.45 1.84
C ILE A 43 9.74 -3.30 1.03
N VAL A 44 8.43 -3.37 0.80
CA VAL A 44 7.64 -2.38 0.08
C VAL A 44 6.90 -1.51 1.09
N ALA A 45 6.84 -0.21 0.82
CA ALA A 45 5.92 0.71 1.46
C ALA A 45 5.04 1.37 0.38
N GLN A 46 3.72 1.21 0.50
CA GLN A 46 2.75 1.84 -0.39
C GLN A 46 1.83 2.76 0.42
N ALA A 47 1.80 4.03 0.02
CA ALA A 47 0.84 4.99 0.54
C ALA A 47 -0.47 4.91 -0.27
N LEU A 48 -1.58 4.93 0.46
CA LEU A 48 -2.96 4.92 -0.05
C LEU A 48 -3.69 6.13 0.52
N ILE A 49 -4.47 6.79 -0.32
CA ILE A 49 -5.35 7.88 0.09
C ILE A 49 -6.80 7.54 -0.18
N TRP A 50 -7.65 7.80 0.79
CA TRP A 50 -9.09 7.81 0.60
C TRP A 50 -9.49 9.20 0.12
N ARG A 51 -9.65 9.36 -1.20
CA ARG A 51 -10.14 10.63 -1.76
C ARG A 51 -11.62 10.87 -1.49
N GLY A 52 -12.33 9.89 -0.93
CA GLY A 52 -13.76 9.96 -0.67
C GLY A 52 -14.11 11.28 -0.02
N ARG A 53 -14.64 12.16 -0.87
CA ARG A 53 -15.15 13.45 -0.49
C ARG A 53 -16.67 13.29 -0.44
N PRO A 54 -17.38 14.06 0.40
CA PRO A 54 -18.67 14.56 -0.03
C PRO A 54 -18.56 15.32 -1.37
#